data_AF-A0A848Z8F1-F1
#
_entry.id   AF-A0A848Z8F1-F1
#
_cell.length_a   1.000
_cell.length_b   1.000
_cell.length_c   1.000
_cell.angle_alpha   90.00
_cell.angle_beta   90.00
_cell.angle_gamma   90.00
#
_symmetry.space_group_name_H-M   'P 1'
#
loop_
_entity.id
_entity.type
_entity.pdbx_description
1 polymer ?
#
loop_
_entity_poly.entity_id
_entity_poly.type
_entity_poly.pdbx_seq_one_letter_code
_entity_poly.pdbx_strand_id
1 'polypeptide(L)'
;MTVQPCPDREPDTAPGSMPRTLALLVRGKNIHERTLLATDYLNHFNELVMLLDLVPSMPECLEDAKEWRSKSYVEHFQASGFADKALAIFAYENSPDCYRGRLEETIARFDEIVAFGLPEIESAVSGAHDQGLEAVVGRVAAELKALVAIANDTIHGNVATRTETPAAATIDQSTIDEIMDVDQAAADDMLSIDQDEIDRLLEG
;
A
#
# COMPACT_ATOMS: atom_id res chain seq x y z
N MET A 1 -0.85 5.06 19.83
CA MET A 1 -0.72 6.07 18.77
C MET A 1 -1.96 5.96 17.90
N THR A 2 -2.86 6.93 17.98
CA THR A 2 -4.12 6.93 17.22
C THR A 2 -3.80 7.43 15.81
N VAL A 3 -3.86 6.56 14.80
CA VAL A 3 -3.69 6.97 13.40
C VAL A 3 -4.90 7.83 13.03
N GLN A 4 -4.68 9.12 12.80
CA GLN A 4 -5.75 10.03 12.42
C GLN A 4 -6.26 9.61 11.04
N PRO A 5 -7.58 9.34 10.88
CA PRO A 5 -8.13 8.94 9.59
C PRO A 5 -7.82 10.03 8.57
N CYS A 6 -7.33 9.61 7.40
CA CYS A 6 -7.00 10.54 6.34
C CYS A 6 -8.25 11.32 5.98
N PRO A 7 -8.24 12.66 5.97
CA PRO A 7 -9.44 13.40 5.67
C PRO A 7 -9.90 13.02 4.25
N ASP A 8 -11.06 12.37 4.16
CA ASP A 8 -11.78 12.10 2.89
C ASP A 8 -12.15 13.40 2.16
N ARG A 9 -12.02 14.53 2.85
CA ARG A 9 -12.50 15.84 2.43
C ARG A 9 -11.32 16.78 2.23
N GLU A 10 -11.39 17.51 1.11
CA GLU A 10 -10.50 18.56 0.63
C GLU A 10 -9.68 19.27 1.71
N PRO A 11 -8.41 19.65 1.39
CA PRO A 11 -7.55 20.40 2.32
C PRO A 11 -8.34 21.55 2.91
N ASP A 12 -8.28 21.69 4.23
CA ASP A 12 -8.96 22.71 5.04
C ASP A 12 -9.39 23.93 4.20
N THR A 13 -10.67 23.94 3.84
CA THR A 13 -11.21 24.83 2.80
C THR A 13 -11.36 26.28 3.28
N ALA A 14 -10.95 26.58 4.52
CA ALA A 14 -10.89 27.92 5.03
C ALA A 14 -10.04 28.81 4.10
N PRO A 15 -10.59 29.93 3.58
CA PRO A 15 -9.83 30.83 2.72
C PRO A 15 -8.61 31.36 3.48
N GLY A 16 -7.41 30.96 3.05
CA GLY A 16 -6.12 31.34 3.67
C GLY A 16 -5.36 30.22 4.40
N SER A 17 -5.89 28.99 4.45
CA SER A 17 -5.17 27.85 5.05
C SER A 17 -3.89 27.51 4.26
N MET A 18 -2.75 27.34 4.94
CA MET A 18 -1.43 27.06 4.32
C MET A 18 -1.43 25.90 3.32
N PRO A 19 -2.12 24.76 3.58
CA PRO A 19 -2.23 23.65 2.62
C PRO A 19 -2.87 24.04 1.27
N ARG A 20 -3.86 24.95 1.26
CA ARG A 20 -4.51 25.40 0.01
C ARG A 20 -3.59 26.28 -0.83
N THR A 21 -2.82 27.17 -0.19
CA THR A 21 -1.81 27.99 -0.87
C THR A 21 -0.72 27.09 -1.44
N LEU A 22 -0.27 26.08 -0.69
CA LEU A 22 0.74 25.14 -1.16
C LEU A 22 0.25 24.32 -2.35
N ALA A 23 -0.98 23.81 -2.32
CA ALA A 23 -1.60 23.11 -3.45
C ALA A 23 -1.53 23.93 -4.76
N LEU A 24 -1.76 25.25 -4.67
CA LEU A 24 -1.64 26.15 -5.83
C LEU A 24 -0.18 26.37 -6.27
N LEU A 25 0.76 26.44 -5.33
CA LEU A 25 2.20 26.64 -5.62
C LEU A 25 2.86 25.41 -6.25
N VAL A 26 2.37 24.21 -5.91
CA VAL A 26 2.90 22.94 -6.40
C VAL A 26 2.28 22.51 -7.74
N ARG A 27 1.20 23.17 -8.17
CA ARG A 27 0.51 22.86 -9.42
C ARG A 27 1.44 22.92 -10.64
N GLY A 28 1.41 21.86 -11.45
CA GLY A 28 2.25 21.73 -12.63
C GLY A 28 3.71 21.35 -12.35
N LYS A 29 4.03 20.94 -11.12
CA LYS A 29 5.33 20.41 -10.71
C LYS A 29 5.19 18.91 -10.38
N ASN A 30 6.30 18.20 -10.23
CA ASN A 30 6.30 16.79 -9.79
C ASN A 30 5.97 16.63 -8.29
N ILE A 31 5.06 17.46 -7.77
CA ILE A 31 4.58 17.46 -6.38
C ILE A 31 3.06 17.44 -6.44
N HIS A 32 2.45 16.46 -5.78
CA HIS A 32 1.02 16.22 -5.88
C HIS A 32 0.21 17.20 -5.00
N GLU A 33 -0.80 17.86 -5.57
CA GLU A 33 -1.49 19.00 -4.95
C GLU A 33 -2.22 18.66 -3.64
N ARG A 34 -2.72 17.43 -3.51
CA ARG A 34 -3.49 16.98 -2.33
C ARG A 34 -2.60 16.45 -1.21
N THR A 35 -1.55 15.71 -1.56
CA THR A 35 -0.68 15.03 -0.59
C THR A 35 0.54 15.86 -0.26
N LEU A 36 0.91 16.83 -1.12
CA LEU A 36 2.11 17.64 -1.01
C LEU A 36 3.41 16.83 -1.07
N LEU A 37 3.34 15.61 -1.62
CA LEU A 37 4.46 14.69 -1.79
C LEU A 37 4.94 14.67 -3.25
N ALA A 38 6.25 14.55 -3.45
CA ALA A 38 6.88 14.56 -4.76
C ALA A 38 7.19 13.15 -5.28
N THR A 39 6.84 12.88 -6.53
CA THR A 39 7.09 11.58 -7.18
C THR A 39 8.58 11.32 -7.42
N ASP A 40 9.37 12.39 -7.58
CA ASP A 40 10.83 12.32 -7.77
C ASP A 40 11.53 11.56 -6.62
N TYR A 41 10.93 11.57 -5.42
CA TYR A 41 11.47 10.83 -4.27
C TYR A 41 11.65 9.35 -4.58
N LEU A 42 10.75 8.75 -5.36
CA LEU A 42 10.79 7.32 -5.67
C LEU A 42 11.89 6.91 -6.64
N ASN A 43 12.50 7.88 -7.33
CA ASN A 43 13.47 7.59 -8.38
C ASN A 43 14.67 6.78 -7.86
N HIS A 44 15.22 7.14 -6.70
CA HIS A 44 16.38 6.43 -6.14
C HIS A 44 16.07 5.01 -5.63
N PHE A 45 14.80 4.70 -5.31
CA PHE A 45 14.39 3.33 -4.98
C PHE A 45 14.22 2.48 -6.26
N ASN A 46 13.69 3.08 -7.33
CA ASN A 46 13.63 2.44 -8.64
C ASN A 46 15.02 2.09 -9.16
N GLU A 47 16.02 2.95 -8.93
CA GLU A 47 17.42 2.68 -9.28
C GLU A 47 17.94 1.40 -8.60
N LEU A 48 17.70 1.22 -7.31
CA LEU A 48 18.08 -0.02 -6.60
C LEU A 48 17.38 -1.24 -7.19
N VAL A 49 16.07 -1.16 -7.41
CA VAL A 49 15.29 -2.27 -7.97
C VAL A 49 15.82 -2.66 -9.35
N MET A 50 16.14 -1.68 -10.21
CA MET A 50 16.73 -1.92 -11.52
C MET A 50 18.12 -2.57 -11.42
N LEU A 51 18.95 -2.15 -10.46
CA LEU A 51 20.25 -2.79 -10.22
C LEU A 51 20.09 -4.25 -9.80
N LEU A 52 19.17 -4.54 -8.88
CA LEU A 52 18.91 -5.91 -8.41
C LEU A 52 18.42 -6.81 -9.54
N ASP A 53 17.55 -6.33 -10.43
CA ASP A 53 17.08 -7.09 -11.59
C ASP A 53 18.21 -7.53 -12.54
N LEU A 54 19.35 -6.81 -12.55
CA LEU A 54 20.51 -7.16 -13.38
C LEU A 54 21.42 -8.22 -12.73
N VAL A 55 21.40 -8.37 -11.40
CA VAL A 55 22.31 -9.27 -10.64
C VAL A 55 22.35 -10.71 -11.18
N PRO A 56 21.24 -11.36 -11.58
CA PRO A 56 21.31 -12.73 -12.08
C PRO A 56 22.11 -12.87 -13.39
N SER A 57 22.11 -11.82 -14.22
CA SER A 57 22.90 -11.78 -15.46
C SER A 57 24.29 -11.17 -15.25
N MET A 58 24.43 -10.29 -14.25
CA MET A 58 25.60 -9.47 -13.99
C MET A 58 25.83 -9.36 -12.46
N PRO A 59 26.40 -10.40 -11.81
CA PRO A 59 26.54 -10.45 -10.35
C PRO A 59 27.34 -9.29 -9.74
N GLU A 60 28.22 -8.65 -10.50
CA GLU A 60 28.99 -7.48 -10.08
C GLU A 60 28.12 -6.26 -9.73
N CYS A 61 26.90 -6.16 -10.28
CA CYS A 61 25.92 -5.12 -9.92
C CYS A 61 25.48 -5.21 -8.44
N LEU A 62 25.73 -6.34 -7.77
CA LEU A 62 25.45 -6.48 -6.34
C LEU A 62 26.28 -5.51 -5.50
N GLU A 63 27.51 -5.21 -5.89
CA GLU A 63 28.36 -4.27 -5.13
C GLU A 63 27.78 -2.85 -5.20
N ASP A 64 27.31 -2.39 -6.37
CA ASP A 64 26.60 -1.11 -6.51
C ASP A 64 25.31 -1.09 -5.67
N ALA A 65 24.55 -2.19 -5.66
CA ALA A 65 23.36 -2.33 -4.83
C ALA A 65 23.69 -2.30 -3.32
N LYS A 66 24.86 -2.82 -2.91
CA LYS A 66 25.38 -2.77 -1.54
C LYS A 66 25.91 -1.40 -1.15
N GLU A 67 26.27 -0.54 -2.10
CA GLU A 67 26.62 0.86 -1.84
C GLU A 67 25.39 1.75 -1.69
N TRP A 68 24.25 1.34 -2.25
CA TRP A 68 23.01 2.08 -2.11
C TRP A 68 22.62 2.27 -0.64
N ARG A 69 22.18 3.48 -0.30
CA ARG A 69 21.68 3.84 1.03
C ARG A 69 20.35 4.56 0.88
N SER A 70 19.38 4.15 1.68
CA SER A 70 18.13 4.87 1.84
C SER A 70 18.41 6.30 2.31
N LYS A 71 17.65 7.24 1.76
CA LYS A 71 17.70 8.66 2.13
C LYS A 71 16.34 9.07 2.62
N SER A 72 16.29 9.84 3.70
CA SER A 72 15.04 10.50 4.07
C SER A 72 14.57 11.42 2.94
N TYR A 73 13.28 11.73 2.92
CA TYR A 73 12.70 12.63 1.92
C TYR A 73 13.47 13.95 1.81
N VAL A 74 13.79 14.56 2.94
CA VAL A 74 14.52 15.84 3.00
C VAL A 74 15.95 15.69 2.47
N GLU A 75 16.68 14.65 2.90
CA GLU A 75 18.05 14.40 2.43
C GLU A 75 18.10 14.14 0.92
N HIS A 76 17.15 13.35 0.40
CA HIS A 76 17.03 13.07 -1.02
C HIS A 76 16.92 14.39 -1.81
N PHE A 77 15.97 15.25 -1.45
CA PHE A 77 15.76 16.50 -2.19
C PHE A 77 16.89 17.49 -2.02
N GLN A 78 17.51 17.59 -0.84
CA GLN A 78 18.70 18.44 -0.63
C GLN A 78 19.84 18.07 -1.58
N ALA A 79 20.10 16.77 -1.73
CA ALA A 79 21.16 16.22 -2.59
C ALA A 79 20.77 16.12 -4.07
N SER A 80 19.47 16.14 -4.41
CA SER A 80 18.99 15.98 -5.78
C SER A 80 19.20 17.22 -6.67
N GLY A 81 19.14 16.99 -7.99
CA GLY A 81 19.03 18.03 -9.02
C GLY A 81 17.61 18.53 -9.27
N PHE A 82 16.64 18.15 -8.42
CA PHE A 82 15.24 18.54 -8.60
C PHE A 82 15.07 20.07 -8.49
N ALA A 83 14.50 20.69 -9.53
CA ALA A 83 14.43 22.14 -9.66
C ALA A 83 13.67 22.81 -8.51
N ASP A 84 12.57 22.19 -8.07
CA ASP A 84 11.69 22.69 -7.01
C ASP A 84 12.00 22.08 -5.63
N LYS A 85 13.24 21.63 -5.37
CA LYS A 85 13.59 20.91 -4.11
C LYS A 85 13.24 21.65 -2.82
N ALA A 86 13.44 22.96 -2.77
CA ALA A 86 13.08 23.76 -1.60
C ALA A 86 11.56 23.76 -1.36
N LEU A 87 10.77 23.83 -2.45
CA LEU A 87 9.32 23.74 -2.38
C LEU A 87 8.87 22.32 -2.02
N ALA A 88 9.52 21.28 -2.54
CA ALA A 88 9.20 19.89 -2.19
C ALA A 88 9.40 19.60 -0.71
N ILE A 89 10.50 20.09 -0.12
CA ILE A 89 10.79 19.95 1.31
C ILE A 89 9.75 20.71 2.14
N PHE A 90 9.46 21.96 1.77
CA PHE A 90 8.46 22.77 2.48
C PHE A 90 7.04 22.19 2.39
N ALA A 91 6.68 21.66 1.21
CA ALA A 91 5.41 21.00 0.96
C ALA A 91 5.30 19.71 1.81
N TYR A 92 6.38 18.94 1.90
CA TYR A 92 6.46 17.73 2.73
C TYR A 92 6.22 18.03 4.22
N GLU A 93 6.84 19.07 4.77
CA GLU A 93 6.65 19.49 6.17
C GLU A 93 5.19 19.88 6.49
N ASN A 94 4.42 20.26 5.46
CA ASN A 94 3.00 20.62 5.57
C ASN A 94 2.08 19.52 5.00
N SER A 95 2.63 18.36 4.64
CA SER A 95 1.87 17.23 4.13
C SER A 95 0.96 16.65 5.22
N PRO A 96 -0.29 16.25 4.88
CA PRO A 96 -1.15 15.61 5.86
C PRO A 96 -0.53 14.32 6.41
N ASP A 97 -0.54 14.17 7.74
CA ASP A 97 0.15 13.08 8.45
C ASP A 97 -0.27 11.68 7.98
N CYS A 98 -1.50 11.49 7.51
CA CYS A 98 -1.96 10.21 6.97
C CYS A 98 -1.20 9.76 5.71
N TYR A 99 -0.76 10.68 4.86
CA TYR A 99 0.03 10.35 3.66
C TYR A 99 1.51 10.26 4.02
N ARG A 100 2.01 11.24 4.79
CA ARG A 100 3.41 11.30 5.23
C ARG A 100 3.79 10.06 6.05
N GLY A 101 3.00 9.73 7.07
CA GLY A 101 3.23 8.55 7.91
C GLY A 101 3.16 7.24 7.12
N ARG A 102 2.21 7.09 6.20
CA ARG A 102 2.13 5.88 5.36
C ARG A 102 3.29 5.75 4.39
N LEU A 103 3.79 6.86 3.85
CA LEU A 103 5.00 6.86 3.03
C LEU A 103 6.20 6.44 3.89
N GLU A 104 6.41 7.08 5.04
CA GLU A 104 7.50 6.78 5.98
C GLU A 104 7.47 5.29 6.42
N GLU A 105 6.30 4.74 6.74
CA GLU A 105 6.11 3.31 7.05
C GLU A 105 6.47 2.40 5.87
N THR A 106 6.07 2.79 4.65
CA THR A 106 6.37 2.01 3.44
C THR A 106 7.87 1.99 3.15
N ILE A 107 8.56 3.13 3.33
CA ILE A 107 10.02 3.21 3.17
C ILE A 107 10.74 2.41 4.26
N ALA A 108 10.30 2.49 5.52
CA ALA A 108 10.89 1.69 6.60
C ALA A 108 10.82 0.18 6.27
N ARG A 109 9.68 -0.29 5.76
CA ARG A 109 9.54 -1.67 5.29
C ARG A 109 10.43 -1.98 4.08
N PHE A 110 10.58 -1.05 3.14
CA PHE A 110 11.49 -1.21 2.01
C PHE A 110 12.92 -1.42 2.50
N ASP A 111 13.37 -0.60 3.44
CA ASP A 111 14.71 -0.66 4.01
C ASP A 111 14.94 -1.97 4.77
N GLU A 112 13.94 -2.50 5.46
CA GLU A 112 13.99 -3.83 6.08
C GLU A 112 14.20 -4.93 5.01
N ILE A 113 13.42 -4.93 3.93
CA ILE A 113 13.57 -5.91 2.85
C ILE A 113 14.95 -5.82 2.19
N VAL A 114 15.50 -4.62 2.00
CA VAL A 114 16.86 -4.45 1.48
C VAL A 114 17.90 -5.00 2.47
N ALA A 115 17.75 -4.70 3.76
CA ALA A 115 18.70 -5.13 4.80
C ALA A 115 18.79 -6.66 4.93
N PHE A 116 17.67 -7.38 4.77
CA PHE A 116 17.65 -8.84 4.77
C PHE A 116 17.94 -9.45 3.40
N GLY A 117 17.44 -8.83 2.33
CA GLY A 117 17.53 -9.35 0.97
C GLY A 117 18.93 -9.28 0.38
N LEU A 118 19.71 -8.22 0.65
CA LEU A 118 21.08 -8.11 0.12
C LEU A 118 22.00 -9.25 0.61
N PRO A 119 22.05 -9.59 1.91
CA PRO A 119 22.80 -10.76 2.39
C PRO A 119 22.31 -12.10 1.80
N GLU A 120 21.00 -12.27 1.61
CA GLU A 120 20.46 -13.49 0.96
C GLU A 120 20.92 -13.61 -0.49
N ILE A 121 20.89 -12.50 -1.24
CA ILE A 121 21.36 -12.44 -2.62
C ILE A 121 22.88 -12.71 -2.68
N GLU A 122 23.66 -12.11 -1.78
CA GLU A 122 25.11 -12.34 -1.67
C GLU A 122 25.45 -13.81 -1.40
N SER A 123 24.69 -14.46 -0.52
CA SER A 123 24.81 -15.90 -0.27
C SER A 123 24.48 -16.73 -1.51
N ALA A 124 23.45 -16.34 -2.26
CA ALA A 124 23.06 -17.00 -3.50
C ALA A 124 24.10 -16.81 -4.63
N VAL A 125 24.71 -15.63 -4.75
CA VAL A 125 25.84 -15.37 -5.68
C VAL A 125 27.03 -16.26 -5.34
N SER A 126 27.30 -16.48 -4.05
CA SER A 126 28.39 -17.32 -3.56
C SER A 126 28.09 -18.83 -3.64
N GLY A 127 26.87 -19.21 -4.00
CA GLY A 127 26.40 -20.61 -4.02
C GLY A 127 26.19 -21.23 -2.64
N ALA A 128 26.12 -20.41 -1.58
CA ALA A 128 25.93 -20.85 -0.20
C ALA A 128 24.46 -20.85 0.25
N HIS A 129 23.54 -20.49 -0.65
CA HIS A 129 22.10 -20.44 -0.40
C HIS A 129 21.39 -21.65 -1.02
N ASP A 130 20.36 -22.17 -0.34
CA ASP A 130 19.62 -23.36 -0.78
C ASP A 130 18.81 -23.13 -2.06
N GLN A 131 18.42 -21.87 -2.31
CA GLN A 131 17.71 -21.45 -3.52
C GLN A 131 18.69 -20.79 -4.52
N GLY A 132 18.43 -20.97 -5.82
CA GLY A 132 19.23 -20.35 -6.87
C GLY A 132 19.10 -18.82 -6.94
N LEU A 133 20.15 -18.16 -7.47
CA LEU A 133 20.26 -16.70 -7.54
C LEU A 133 19.04 -16.00 -8.17
N GLU A 134 18.56 -16.49 -9.32
CA GLU A 134 17.38 -15.93 -9.99
C GLU A 134 16.12 -15.94 -9.11
N ALA A 135 15.91 -17.02 -8.35
CA ALA A 135 14.76 -17.14 -7.47
C ALA A 135 14.84 -16.17 -6.29
N VAL A 136 16.02 -16.06 -5.67
CA VAL A 136 16.24 -15.15 -4.53
C VAL A 136 16.08 -13.71 -4.96
N VAL A 137 16.76 -13.30 -6.04
CA VAL A 137 16.66 -11.94 -6.58
C VAL A 137 15.23 -11.65 -7.01
N GLY A 138 14.58 -12.56 -7.74
CA GLY A 138 13.22 -12.36 -8.23
C GLY A 138 12.21 -12.12 -7.09
N ARG A 139 12.34 -12.85 -5.98
CA ARG A 139 11.51 -12.64 -4.78
C ARG A 139 11.77 -11.25 -4.17
N VAL A 140 13.03 -10.94 -3.86
CA VAL A 140 13.39 -9.67 -3.21
C VAL A 140 12.98 -8.48 -4.07
N ALA A 141 13.31 -8.50 -5.37
CA ALA A 141 12.96 -7.44 -6.31
C ALA A 141 11.44 -7.29 -6.46
N ALA A 142 10.66 -8.39 -6.47
CA ALA A 142 9.20 -8.32 -6.53
C ALA A 142 8.60 -7.66 -5.27
N GLU A 143 9.11 -7.98 -4.09
CA GLU A 143 8.66 -7.36 -2.84
C GLU A 143 8.98 -5.85 -2.81
N LEU A 144 10.19 -5.47 -3.23
CA LEU A 144 10.59 -4.06 -3.33
C LEU A 144 9.75 -3.29 -4.36
N LYS A 145 9.47 -3.87 -5.54
CA LYS A 145 8.57 -3.28 -6.56
C LYS A 145 7.17 -3.05 -6.01
N ALA A 146 6.63 -3.99 -5.23
CA ALA A 146 5.33 -3.84 -4.60
C ALA A 146 5.30 -2.67 -3.61
N LEU A 147 6.36 -2.49 -2.82
CA LEU A 147 6.48 -1.36 -1.89
C LEU A 147 6.61 -0.03 -2.61
N VAL A 148 7.38 0.03 -3.71
CA VAL A 148 7.45 1.24 -4.56
C VAL A 148 6.08 1.58 -5.14
N ALA A 149 5.31 0.59 -5.58
CA ALA A 149 3.95 0.82 -6.07
C ALA A 149 3.04 1.40 -4.97
N ILE A 150 3.10 0.86 -3.74
CA ILE A 150 2.35 1.38 -2.58
C ILE A 150 2.78 2.82 -2.24
N ALA A 151 4.08 3.10 -2.28
CA ALA A 151 4.59 4.45 -2.05
C ALA A 151 4.11 5.42 -3.13
N ASN A 152 4.11 4.99 -4.40
CA ASN A 152 3.61 5.77 -5.52
C ASN A 152 2.11 6.07 -5.36
N ASP A 153 1.31 5.06 -4.99
CA ASP A 153 -0.12 5.24 -4.71
C ASP A 153 -0.34 6.22 -3.55
N THR A 154 0.46 6.12 -2.49
CA THR A 154 0.41 7.04 -1.35
C THR A 154 0.71 8.48 -1.76
N ILE A 155 1.71 8.70 -2.63
CA ILE A 155 2.04 10.02 -3.18
C ILE A 155 0.87 10.60 -3.98
N HIS A 156 0.15 9.79 -4.74
CA HIS A 156 -1.06 10.23 -5.48
C HIS A 156 -2.31 10.30 -4.58
N GLY A 157 -2.19 9.92 -3.32
CA GLY A 157 -3.24 9.93 -2.33
C GLY A 157 -4.24 8.78 -2.47
N ASN A 158 -3.85 7.71 -3.15
CA ASN A 158 -4.57 6.44 -3.22
C ASN A 158 -4.20 5.57 -2.01
N VAL A 159 -4.49 6.09 -0.82
CA VAL A 159 -4.30 5.35 0.43
C VAL A 159 -5.48 4.42 0.58
N ALA A 160 -5.34 3.17 0.13
CA ALA A 160 -6.30 2.12 0.47
C ALA A 160 -6.49 2.15 1.99
N THR A 161 -7.67 2.52 2.47
CA THR A 161 -8.00 2.41 3.88
C THR A 161 -7.66 0.98 4.26
N ARG A 162 -6.68 0.81 5.15
CA ARG A 162 -6.51 -0.47 5.81
C ARG A 162 -7.80 -0.62 6.59
N THR A 163 -8.78 -1.31 6.02
CA THR A 163 -9.93 -1.78 6.76
C THR A 163 -9.29 -2.56 7.88
N GLU A 164 -9.39 -2.03 9.09
CA GLU A 164 -9.07 -2.76 10.29
C GLU A 164 -9.71 -4.13 10.10
N THR A 165 -8.90 -5.20 10.09
CA THR A 165 -9.44 -6.54 10.27
C THR A 165 -10.32 -6.41 11.51
N PRO A 166 -11.65 -6.61 11.44
CA PRO A 166 -12.45 -6.48 12.63
C PRO A 166 -11.84 -7.45 13.63
N ALA A 167 -11.34 -6.92 14.75
CA ALA A 167 -10.92 -7.72 15.87
C ALA A 167 -12.06 -8.70 16.10
N ALA A 168 -11.75 -10.01 16.00
CA ALA A 168 -12.72 -11.08 16.03
C ALA A 168 -13.74 -10.78 17.13
N ALA A 169 -14.95 -10.36 16.74
CA ALA A 169 -16.08 -10.40 17.63
C ALA A 169 -16.25 -11.89 17.92
N THR A 170 -15.80 -12.32 19.10
CA THR A 170 -16.23 -13.59 19.65
C THR A 170 -17.75 -13.48 19.73
N ILE A 171 -18.44 -14.02 18.74
CA ILE A 171 -19.88 -14.23 18.81
C ILE A 171 -20.05 -15.18 19.99
N ASP A 172 -20.61 -14.66 21.08
CA ASP A 172 -20.94 -15.48 22.24
C ASP A 172 -21.94 -16.55 21.79
N GLN A 173 -21.59 -17.81 22.02
CA GLN A 173 -22.35 -18.98 21.55
C GLN A 173 -23.79 -18.98 22.11
N SER A 174 -24.05 -18.21 23.18
CA SER A 174 -25.37 -18.01 23.80
C SER A 174 -26.38 -17.30 22.90
N THR A 175 -25.94 -16.45 21.95
CA THR A 175 -26.85 -15.70 21.05
C THR A 175 -27.38 -16.57 19.91
N ILE A 176 -26.68 -17.66 19.58
CA ILE A 176 -27.06 -18.54 18.46
C ILE A 176 -28.27 -19.42 18.84
N ASP A 177 -28.41 -19.81 20.12
CA ASP A 177 -29.51 -20.66 20.57
C ASP A 177 -30.85 -19.89 20.68
N GLU A 178 -30.84 -18.58 20.92
CA GLU A 178 -32.08 -17.78 20.95
C GLU A 178 -32.72 -17.58 19.56
N ILE A 179 -31.95 -17.73 18.47
CA ILE A 179 -32.44 -17.50 17.10
C ILE A 179 -33.13 -18.76 16.52
N MET A 180 -32.90 -19.95 17.09
CA MET A 180 -33.44 -21.21 16.55
C MET A 180 -34.79 -21.65 17.14
N ASP A 181 -35.39 -20.89 18.05
CA ASP A 181 -36.66 -21.28 18.71
C ASP A 181 -37.90 -20.50 18.23
N VAL A 182 -37.79 -19.73 17.14
CA VAL A 182 -38.90 -18.92 16.61
C VAL A 182 -39.10 -19.15 15.11
N ASP A 183 -39.48 -20.36 14.67
CA ASP A 183 -40.42 -20.50 13.52
C ASP A 183 -40.97 -21.92 13.22
N GLN A 184 -41.00 -22.87 14.17
CA GLN A 184 -41.48 -24.23 13.84
C GLN A 184 -43.02 -24.39 13.79
N ALA A 185 -43.80 -23.32 14.00
CA ALA A 185 -45.27 -23.39 14.03
C ALA A 185 -45.97 -22.83 12.78
N ALA A 186 -45.26 -22.15 11.87
CA ALA A 186 -45.85 -21.49 10.70
C ALA A 186 -45.64 -22.24 9.36
N ALA A 187 -44.84 -23.30 9.33
CA ALA A 187 -44.49 -24.00 8.09
C ALA A 187 -45.49 -25.10 7.65
N ASP A 188 -46.43 -25.50 8.51
CA ASP A 188 -47.34 -26.63 8.23
C ASP A 188 -48.65 -26.24 7.51
N ASP A 189 -48.94 -24.95 7.28
CA ASP A 189 -50.26 -24.50 6.76
C ASP A 189 -50.25 -23.97 5.31
N MET A 190 -49.12 -24.04 4.57
CA MET A 190 -48.99 -23.33 3.27
C MET A 190 -48.68 -24.18 2.04
N LEU A 191 -48.91 -25.50 2.06
CA LEU A 191 -48.85 -26.35 0.87
C LEU A 191 -49.96 -27.42 0.85
N SER A 192 -51.21 -26.98 0.67
CA SER A 192 -52.29 -27.83 0.16
C SER A 192 -52.67 -27.39 -1.27
N ILE A 193 -51.71 -27.49 -2.19
CA ILE A 193 -52.06 -27.50 -3.62
C ILE A 193 -52.45 -28.94 -3.95
N ASP A 194 -53.70 -29.13 -4.36
CA ASP A 194 -54.25 -30.44 -4.68
C ASP A 194 -53.65 -30.94 -6.01
N GLN A 195 -53.11 -32.16 -6.01
CA GLN A 195 -52.32 -32.72 -7.10
C GLN A 195 -53.14 -32.81 -8.41
N ASP A 196 -54.47 -32.90 -8.29
CA ASP A 196 -55.42 -32.93 -9.40
C ASP A 196 -55.46 -31.62 -10.22
N GLU A 197 -55.05 -30.48 -9.63
CA GLU A 197 -55.02 -29.19 -10.32
C GLU A 197 -53.74 -29.03 -11.16
N ILE A 198 -52.64 -29.68 -10.73
CA ILE A 198 -51.36 -29.70 -11.44
C ILE A 198 -51.47 -30.55 -12.72
N ASP A 199 -52.14 -31.70 -12.64
CA ASP A 199 -52.24 -32.63 -13.77
C ASP A 199 -53.12 -32.09 -14.91
N ARG A 200 -54.12 -31.25 -14.61
CA ARG A 200 -54.95 -30.60 -15.65
C ARG A 200 -54.23 -29.52 -16.45
N LEU A 201 -53.12 -28.97 -15.93
CA LEU A 201 -52.37 -27.91 -16.61
C LEU A 201 -51.36 -28.43 -17.65
N LEU A 202 -51.14 -29.74 -17.72
CA LEU A 202 -50.12 -30.33 -18.60
C LEU A 202 -50.66 -31.10 -19.82
N GLU A 203 -51.98 -31.31 -19.92
CA GLU A 203 -52.59 -32.07 -21.04
C GLU A 203 -53.58 -31.25 -21.92
N GLY A 204 -53.50 -29.91 -21.90
CA GLY A 204 -54.30 -29.02 -22.76
C GLY A 204 -53.54 -28.42 -23.94
#